data_AF-A0A351J833-F1
#
_entry.id   AF-A0A351J833-F1
#
_cell.length_a   1.000
_cell.length_b   1.000
_cell.length_c   1.000
_cell.angle_alpha   90.00
_cell.angle_beta   90.00
_cell.angle_gamma   90.00
#
_symmetry.space_group_name_H-M   'P 1'
#
loop_
_entity.id
_entity.type
_entity.pdbx_description
1 polymer ?
#
loop_
_entity_poly.entity_id
_entity_poly.type
_entity_poly.pdbx_seq_one_letter_code
_entity_poly.pdbx_strand_id
1 'polypeptide(L)'
;MLTPLDIETTVFRRSMRGYDRVEVQEFVTRVAADYEFLYKENMDLKEQLQAMDEKIAQYIRLEDSMRNALMLAQQTAEEVKASAQKQSELMVREGEAKVEQIRARMRDEINTELRRLSELRQRGEQARAQLRAVLTSHLELLERQLPS
;
A
#
# COMPACT_ATOMS: atom_id res chain seq x y z
N MET A 1 -5.86 54.12 -23.79
CA MET A 1 -6.85 54.01 -24.88
C MET A 1 -7.94 55.03 -24.61
N LEU A 2 -8.57 55.54 -25.66
CA LEU A 2 -9.76 56.37 -25.54
C LEU A 2 -10.92 55.50 -25.07
N THR A 3 -11.73 56.03 -24.16
CA THR A 3 -13.03 55.50 -23.78
C THR A 3 -14.09 55.96 -24.77
N PRO A 4 -15.26 55.30 -24.85
CA PRO A 4 -16.38 55.79 -25.65
C PRO A 4 -16.75 57.25 -25.33
N LEU A 5 -16.68 57.63 -24.05
CA LEU A 5 -16.90 59.01 -23.58
C LEU A 5 -15.85 60.00 -24.12
N ASP A 6 -14.59 59.58 -24.21
CA ASP A 6 -13.53 60.42 -24.78
C ASP A 6 -13.77 60.69 -26.29
N ILE A 7 -14.33 59.71 -27.02
CA ILE A 7 -14.68 59.85 -28.44
C ILE A 7 -15.85 60.83 -28.59
N GLU A 8 -16.89 60.68 -27.78
CA GLU A 8 -18.11 61.49 -27.85
C GLU A 8 -17.87 62.97 -27.47
N THR A 9 -16.96 63.23 -26.54
CA THR A 9 -16.61 64.58 -26.06
C THR A 9 -15.53 65.27 -26.90
N THR A 10 -15.03 64.62 -27.96
CA THR A 10 -13.97 65.18 -28.80
C THR A 10 -14.47 66.35 -29.64
N VAL A 11 -13.80 67.51 -29.53
CA VAL A 11 -14.13 68.72 -30.30
C VAL A 11 -13.05 69.02 -31.36
N PHE A 12 -13.46 69.07 -32.63
CA PHE A 12 -12.56 69.40 -33.74
C PHE A 12 -12.45 70.92 -33.97
N ARG A 13 -11.21 71.39 -34.21
CA ARG A 13 -10.91 72.79 -34.57
C ARG A 13 -11.42 73.12 -35.97
N ARG A 14 -11.80 74.39 -36.19
CA ARG A 14 -12.27 74.88 -37.50
C ARG A 14 -11.10 75.25 -38.41
N SER A 15 -11.17 74.89 -39.69
CA SER A 15 -10.23 75.30 -40.75
C SER A 15 -10.97 75.86 -41.96
N MET A 16 -10.31 76.74 -42.73
CA MET A 16 -10.90 77.44 -43.89
C MET A 16 -11.30 76.49 -45.05
N ARG A 17 -10.76 75.27 -45.05
CA ARG A 17 -11.17 74.11 -45.84
C ARG A 17 -11.20 72.90 -44.91
N GLY A 18 -12.34 72.23 -44.77
CA GLY A 18 -12.52 71.11 -43.84
C GLY A 18 -13.83 70.38 -44.08
N TYR A 19 -13.99 69.23 -43.42
CA TYR A 19 -15.20 68.42 -43.49
C TYR A 19 -16.41 69.13 -42.85
N ASP A 20 -17.61 68.76 -43.28
CA ASP A 20 -18.85 69.27 -42.70
C ASP A 20 -18.95 68.86 -41.22
N ARG A 21 -19.26 69.82 -40.35
CA ARG A 21 -19.24 69.60 -38.90
C ARG A 21 -20.39 68.72 -38.43
N VAL A 22 -21.55 68.79 -39.09
CA VAL A 22 -22.72 67.99 -38.75
C VAL A 22 -22.46 66.54 -39.15
N GLU A 23 -21.99 66.31 -40.38
CA GLU A 23 -21.67 64.97 -40.87
C GLU A 23 -20.57 64.30 -40.05
N VAL A 24 -19.52 65.04 -39.68
CA VAL A 24 -18.47 64.55 -38.79
C VAL A 24 -19.03 64.21 -37.41
N GLN A 25 -19.89 65.05 -36.84
CA GLN A 25 -20.46 64.79 -35.52
C GLN A 25 -21.37 63.55 -35.52
N GLU A 26 -22.22 63.39 -36.54
CA GLU A 26 -23.06 62.20 -36.71
C GLU A 26 -22.24 60.92 -36.89
N PHE A 27 -21.11 61.00 -37.62
CA PHE A 27 -20.17 59.89 -37.74
C PHE A 27 -19.51 59.56 -36.39
N VAL A 28 -19.03 60.58 -35.65
CA VAL A 28 -18.40 60.41 -34.33
C VAL A 28 -19.35 59.77 -33.33
N THR A 29 -20.62 60.18 -33.31
CA THR A 29 -21.63 59.57 -32.43
C THR A 29 -21.88 58.10 -32.77
N ARG A 30 -21.96 57.74 -34.06
CA ARG A 30 -22.08 56.32 -34.48
C ARG A 30 -20.85 55.51 -34.08
N VAL A 31 -19.65 56.05 -34.32
CA VAL A 31 -18.39 55.40 -33.93
C VAL A 31 -18.31 55.23 -32.41
N ALA A 32 -18.72 56.23 -31.62
CA ALA A 32 -18.73 56.13 -30.17
C ALA A 32 -19.65 55.01 -29.67
N ALA A 33 -20.84 54.86 -30.26
CA ALA A 33 -21.78 53.79 -29.91
C ALA A 33 -21.24 52.39 -30.26
N ASP A 34 -20.72 52.21 -31.47
CA ASP A 34 -20.11 50.92 -31.90
C ASP A 34 -18.89 50.58 -31.03
N TYR A 35 -18.09 51.60 -30.69
CA TYR A 35 -16.91 51.43 -29.84
C TYR A 35 -17.31 51.12 -28.39
N GLU A 36 -18.41 51.68 -27.87
CA GLU A 36 -18.94 51.31 -26.55
C GLU A 36 -19.37 49.85 -26.50
N PHE A 37 -20.07 49.38 -27.54
CA PHE A 37 -20.46 47.97 -27.65
C PHE A 37 -19.23 47.06 -27.62
N LEU A 38 -18.24 47.32 -28.48
CA LEU A 38 -17.00 46.55 -28.53
C LEU A 38 -16.20 46.63 -27.23
N TYR A 39 -16.19 47.79 -26.58
CA TYR A 39 -15.48 47.99 -25.31
C TYR A 39 -16.10 47.14 -24.19
N LYS A 40 -17.44 47.12 -24.08
CA LYS A 40 -18.16 46.27 -23.12
C LYS A 40 -17.95 44.79 -23.41
N GLU A 41 -18.12 44.36 -24.67
CA GLU A 41 -17.87 42.97 -25.06
C GLU A 41 -16.44 42.54 -24.76
N ASN A 42 -15.45 43.41 -24.98
CA ASN A 42 -14.05 43.11 -24.65
C ASN A 42 -13.81 42.97 -23.15
N MET A 43 -14.48 43.77 -22.32
CA MET A 43 -14.41 43.62 -20.86
C MET A 43 -15.03 42.30 -20.40
N ASP A 44 -16.23 41.99 -20.89
CA ASP A 44 -16.94 40.75 -20.55
C ASP A 44 -16.12 39.50 -20.96
N LEU A 45 -15.55 39.52 -22.17
CA LEU A 45 -14.69 38.43 -22.64
C LEU A 45 -13.41 38.28 -21.80
N LYS A 46 -12.81 39.39 -21.36
CA LYS A 46 -11.63 39.35 -20.47
C LYS A 46 -11.98 38.77 -19.10
N GLU A 47 -13.11 39.14 -18.52
CA GLU A 47 -13.58 38.57 -17.26
C GLU A 47 -13.85 37.06 -17.39
N GLN A 48 -14.50 36.64 -18.48
CA GLN A 48 -14.72 35.22 -18.76
C GLN A 48 -13.41 34.46 -18.93
N LEU A 49 -12.44 35.03 -19.64
CA LEU A 49 -11.13 34.42 -19.84
C LEU A 49 -10.40 34.24 -18.51
N GLN A 50 -10.38 35.27 -17.67
CA GLN A 50 -9.79 35.18 -16.34
C GLN A 50 -10.46 34.10 -15.48
N ALA A 51 -11.79 34.04 -15.48
CA ALA A 51 -12.53 33.00 -14.75
C ALA A 51 -12.23 31.58 -15.25
N MET A 52 -12.01 31.41 -16.56
CA MET A 52 -11.62 30.11 -17.13
C MET A 52 -10.19 29.74 -16.78
N ASP A 53 -9.26 30.68 -16.82
CA ASP A 53 -7.87 30.46 -16.42
C ASP A 53 -7.76 30.04 -14.95
N GLU A 54 -8.55 30.66 -14.07
CA GLU A 54 -8.63 30.27 -12.65
C GLU A 54 -9.17 28.84 -12.46
N LYS A 55 -10.17 28.43 -13.25
CA LYS A 55 -10.70 27.06 -13.25
C LYS A 55 -9.68 26.06 -13.78
N ILE A 56 -8.98 26.37 -14.87
CA ILE A 56 -7.92 25.53 -15.41
C ILE A 56 -6.82 25.34 -14.36
N ALA A 57 -6.40 26.41 -13.69
CA ALA A 57 -5.41 26.34 -12.64
C ALA A 57 -5.89 25.47 -11.45
N GLN A 58 -7.18 25.51 -11.09
CA GLN A 58 -7.75 24.59 -10.10
C GLN A 58 -7.70 23.13 -10.56
N TYR A 59 -8.07 22.85 -11.82
CA TYR A 59 -8.04 21.49 -12.35
C TYR A 59 -6.63 20.91 -12.40
N ILE A 60 -5.62 21.70 -12.80
CA ILE A 60 -4.22 21.27 -12.79
C ILE A 60 -3.78 20.90 -11.37
N ARG A 61 -4.10 21.72 -10.36
CA ARG A 61 -3.77 21.40 -8.96
C ARG A 61 -4.47 20.13 -8.47
N LEU A 62 -5.72 19.92 -8.88
CA LEU A 62 -6.48 18.71 -8.54
C LEU A 62 -5.87 17.48 -9.21
N GLU A 63 -5.50 17.57 -10.48
CA GLU A 63 -4.85 16.51 -11.23
C GLU A 63 -3.51 16.11 -10.58
N ASP A 64 -2.67 17.09 -10.23
CA ASP A 64 -1.41 16.84 -9.52
C ASP A 64 -1.64 16.15 -8.17
N SER A 65 -2.65 16.58 -7.42
CA SER A 65 -3.00 15.97 -6.13
C SER A 65 -3.48 14.53 -6.30
N MET A 66 -4.31 14.27 -7.31
CA MET A 66 -4.78 12.92 -7.64
C MET A 66 -3.62 12.02 -8.09
N ARG A 67 -2.73 12.52 -8.93
CA ARG A 67 -1.54 11.79 -9.39
C ARG A 67 -0.64 11.41 -8.22
N ASN A 68 -0.40 12.35 -7.29
CA ASN A 68 0.36 12.08 -6.08
C ASN A 68 -0.31 11.04 -5.18
N ALA A 69 -1.63 11.12 -4.99
CA ALA A 69 -2.39 10.15 -4.23
C ALA A 69 -2.33 8.74 -4.87
N LEU A 70 -2.42 8.64 -6.19
CA LEU A 70 -2.30 7.38 -6.92
C LEU A 70 -0.90 6.77 -6.80
N MET A 71 0.16 7.58 -6.91
CA MET A 71 1.53 7.10 -6.69
C MET A 71 1.74 6.59 -5.27
N LEU A 72 1.23 7.32 -4.26
CA LEU A 72 1.30 6.89 -2.87
C LEU A 72 0.53 5.58 -2.64
N ALA A 73 -0.68 5.45 -3.21
CA ALA A 73 -1.47 4.23 -3.12
C ALA A 73 -0.75 3.04 -3.77
N GLN A 74 -0.12 3.24 -4.93
CA GLN A 74 0.66 2.20 -5.60
C GLN A 74 1.88 1.79 -4.77
N GLN A 75 2.64 2.75 -4.24
CA GLN A 75 3.79 2.46 -3.38
C GLN A 75 3.36 1.69 -2.13
N THR A 76 2.28 2.13 -1.48
CA THR A 76 1.74 1.46 -0.28
C THR A 76 1.31 0.04 -0.59
N ALA A 77 0.65 -0.18 -1.75
CA ALA A 77 0.23 -1.52 -2.17
C ALA A 77 1.43 -2.45 -2.39
N GLU A 78 2.50 -1.98 -3.03
CA GLU A 78 3.74 -2.74 -3.22
C GLU A 78 4.44 -3.03 -1.89
N GLU A 79 4.52 -2.05 -0.98
CA GLU A 79 5.09 -2.24 0.36
C GLU A 79 4.31 -3.28 1.18
N VAL A 80 2.98 -3.23 1.16
CA VAL A 80 2.11 -4.22 1.82
C VAL A 80 2.34 -5.61 1.25
N LYS A 81 2.38 -5.73 -0.08
CA LYS A 81 2.62 -7.01 -0.77
C LYS A 81 4.00 -7.59 -0.43
N ALA A 82 5.05 -6.77 -0.47
CA ALA A 82 6.41 -7.19 -0.13
C ALA A 82 6.51 -7.62 1.34
N SER A 83 5.89 -6.87 2.25
CA SER A 83 5.84 -7.20 3.68
C SER A 83 5.10 -8.52 3.93
N ALA A 84 3.93 -8.70 3.32
CA ALA A 84 3.14 -9.93 3.43
C ALA A 84 3.90 -11.16 2.90
N GLN A 85 4.61 -11.01 1.78
CA GLN A 85 5.43 -12.09 1.22
C GLN A 85 6.59 -12.46 2.16
N LYS A 86 7.30 -11.47 2.69
CA LYS A 86 8.37 -11.70 3.66
C LYS A 86 7.86 -12.37 4.94
N GLN A 87 6.71 -11.93 5.47
CA GLN A 87 6.09 -12.55 6.64
C GLN A 87 5.64 -13.99 6.37
N SER A 88 5.09 -14.26 5.19
CA SER A 88 4.71 -15.62 4.78
C SER A 88 5.93 -16.54 4.72
N GLU A 89 7.03 -16.09 4.09
CA GLU A 89 8.28 -16.86 4.04
C GLU A 89 8.86 -17.14 5.43
N LEU A 90 8.82 -16.14 6.32
CA LEU A 90 9.24 -16.32 7.71
C LEU A 90 8.37 -17.34 8.45
N MET A 91 7.05 -17.24 8.32
CA MET A 91 6.12 -18.17 8.95
C MET A 91 6.34 -19.62 8.49
N VAL A 92 6.59 -19.84 7.20
CA VAL A 92 6.92 -21.16 6.67
C VAL A 92 8.23 -21.67 7.27
N ARG A 93 9.29 -20.86 7.26
CA ARG A 93 10.59 -21.26 7.83
C ARG A 93 10.52 -21.56 9.32
N GLU A 94 9.79 -20.76 10.09
CA GLU A 94 9.59 -21.00 11.52
C GLU A 94 8.78 -22.28 11.77
N GLY A 95 7.76 -22.53 10.94
CA GLY A 95 6.99 -23.77 10.95
C GLY A 95 7.86 -25.00 10.69
N GLU A 96 8.68 -24.95 9.65
CA GLU A 96 9.62 -26.02 9.30
C GLU A 96 10.64 -26.28 10.41
N ALA A 97 11.24 -25.22 10.97
CA ALA A 97 12.18 -25.33 12.08
C ALA A 97 11.54 -25.97 13.31
N LYS A 98 10.29 -25.59 13.63
CA LYS A 98 9.55 -26.15 14.76
C LYS A 98 9.21 -27.63 14.54
N VAL A 99 8.82 -28.01 13.31
CA VAL A 99 8.57 -29.42 12.97
C VAL A 99 9.84 -30.26 13.12
N GLU A 100 10.99 -29.77 12.65
CA GLU A 100 12.26 -30.48 12.80
C GLU A 100 12.70 -30.59 14.26
N GLN A 101 12.48 -29.54 15.07
CA GLN A 101 12.71 -29.60 16.52
C GLN A 101 11.83 -30.66 17.20
N ILE A 102 10.54 -30.72 16.85
CA ILE A 102 9.61 -31.73 17.39
C ILE A 102 10.05 -33.14 16.96
N ARG A 103 10.45 -33.33 15.70
CA ARG A 103 10.96 -34.62 15.20
C ARG A 103 12.25 -35.05 15.90
N ALA A 104 13.17 -34.14 16.16
CA ALA A 104 14.38 -34.42 16.91
C ALA A 104 14.04 -34.89 18.34
N ARG A 105 13.17 -34.15 19.03
CA ARG A 105 12.72 -34.52 20.38
C ARG A 105 12.02 -35.88 20.42
N MET A 106 11.12 -36.16 19.49
CA MET A 106 10.45 -37.48 19.41
C MET A 106 11.45 -38.61 19.17
N ARG A 107 12.46 -38.41 18.32
CA ARG A 107 13.53 -39.41 18.11
C ARG A 107 14.28 -39.70 19.39
N ASP A 108 14.63 -38.67 20.17
CA ASP A 108 15.31 -38.84 21.45
C ASP A 108 14.44 -39.55 22.50
N GLU A 109 13.15 -39.22 22.56
CA GLU A 109 12.18 -39.88 23.44
C GLU A 109 12.03 -41.37 23.05
N ILE A 110 11.86 -41.69 21.76
CA ILE A 110 11.80 -43.07 21.26
C ILE A 110 13.08 -43.84 21.63
N ASN A 111 14.26 -43.27 21.40
CA ASN A 111 15.53 -43.91 21.75
C ASN A 111 15.66 -44.17 23.25
N THR A 112 15.13 -43.27 24.07
CA THR A 112 15.12 -43.42 25.53
C THR A 112 14.19 -44.54 25.96
N GLU A 113 12.98 -44.61 25.39
CA GLU A 113 12.03 -45.69 25.68
C GLU A 113 12.53 -47.05 25.18
N LEU A 114 13.19 -47.12 24.02
CA LEU A 114 13.82 -48.36 23.54
C LEU A 114 14.92 -48.85 24.49
N ARG A 115 15.74 -47.95 25.03
CA ARG A 115 16.74 -48.29 26.05
C ARG A 115 16.09 -48.83 27.32
N ARG A 116 15.06 -48.15 27.83
CA ARG A 116 14.29 -48.60 29.01
C ARG A 116 13.69 -49.99 28.79
N LEU A 117 13.12 -50.24 27.61
CA LEU A 117 12.55 -51.53 27.25
C LEU A 117 13.62 -52.64 27.24
N SER A 118 14.81 -52.34 26.68
CA SER A 118 15.93 -53.28 26.65
C SER A 118 16.41 -53.63 28.06
N GLU A 119 16.57 -52.63 28.92
CA GLU A 119 16.96 -52.81 30.33
C GLU A 119 15.94 -53.65 31.10
N LEU A 120 14.64 -53.37 30.92
CA LEU A 120 13.56 -54.14 31.57
C LEU A 120 13.57 -55.60 31.12
N ARG A 121 13.77 -55.87 29.82
CA ARG A 121 13.90 -57.24 29.31
C ARG A 121 15.11 -57.96 29.91
N GLN A 122 16.26 -57.29 29.99
CA GLN A 122 17.46 -57.86 30.58
C GLN A 122 17.25 -58.20 32.06
N ARG A 123 16.62 -57.31 32.83
CA ARG A 123 16.25 -57.56 34.24
C ARG A 123 15.29 -58.74 34.36
N GLY A 124 14.30 -58.85 33.47
CA GLY A 124 13.38 -59.98 33.43
C GLY A 124 14.09 -61.31 33.20
N GLU A 125 15.00 -61.38 32.23
CA GLU A 125 15.79 -62.58 31.96
C GLU A 125 16.73 -62.93 33.12
N GLN A 126 17.38 -61.93 33.74
CA GLN A 126 18.21 -62.15 34.93
C GLN A 126 17.40 -62.70 36.10
N ALA A 127 16.22 -62.14 36.36
CA ALA A 127 15.33 -62.61 37.43
C ALA A 127 14.86 -64.06 37.17
N ARG A 128 14.53 -64.40 35.92
CA ARG A 128 14.18 -65.78 35.53
C ARG A 128 15.36 -66.74 35.75
N ALA A 129 16.57 -66.35 35.36
CA ALA A 129 17.77 -67.17 35.56
C ALA A 129 18.07 -67.38 37.04
N GLN A 130 17.98 -66.32 37.86
CA GLN A 130 18.15 -66.39 39.32
C GLN A 130 17.12 -67.32 39.96
N LEU A 131 15.84 -67.17 39.62
CA LEU A 131 14.78 -68.04 40.14
C LEU A 131 15.02 -69.50 39.76
N ARG A 132 15.40 -69.77 38.51
CA ARG A 132 15.73 -71.14 38.07
C ARG A 132 16.90 -71.71 38.87
N ALA A 133 17.98 -70.95 39.07
CA ALA A 133 19.13 -71.39 39.84
C ALA A 133 18.76 -71.71 41.30
N VAL A 134 17.93 -70.87 41.93
CA VAL A 134 17.42 -71.10 43.30
C VAL A 134 16.55 -72.36 43.36
N LEU A 135 15.63 -72.54 42.41
CA LEU A 135 14.78 -73.75 42.38
C LEU A 135 15.61 -75.01 42.15
N THR A 136 16.59 -74.99 41.24
CA THR A 136 17.49 -76.12 40.99
C THR A 136 18.32 -76.46 42.24
N SER A 137 18.88 -75.47 42.94
CA SER A 137 19.64 -75.75 44.17
C SER A 137 18.77 -76.33 45.29
N HIS A 138 17.52 -75.88 45.42
CA HIS A 138 16.57 -76.47 46.36
C HIS A 138 16.20 -77.92 45.99
N LEU A 139 16.04 -78.23 44.70
CA LEU A 139 15.80 -79.60 44.24
C LEU A 139 16.99 -80.52 44.53
N GLU A 140 18.22 -80.08 44.22
CA GLU A 140 19.44 -80.85 44.52
C GLU A 140 19.61 -81.15 46.02
N LEU A 141 19.23 -80.20 46.89
CA LEU A 141 19.25 -80.40 48.34
C LEU A 141 18.24 -81.47 48.78
N LEU A 142 17.04 -81.48 48.21
CA LEU A 142 16.01 -82.48 48.51
C LEU A 142 16.44 -83.88 48.03
N GLU A 143 17.01 -83.97 46.82
CA GLU A 143 17.54 -85.23 46.29
C GLU A 143 18.66 -85.80 47.15
N ARG A 144 19.52 -84.95 47.75
CA ARG A 144 20.55 -85.37 48.72
C ARG A 144 20.00 -85.81 50.08
N GLN A 145 18.80 -85.35 50.45
CA GLN A 145 18.16 -85.68 51.73
C GLN A 145 17.25 -86.90 51.65
N LEU A 146 16.99 -87.44 50.45
CA LEU A 146 16.29 -88.70 50.24
C LEU A 146 17.31 -89.85 50.26
N PRO A 147 17.30 -90.73 51.28
CA PRO A 147 18.00 -92.01 51.18
C PRO A 147 17.29 -92.88 50.14
N SER A 148 18.09 -93.58 49.32
CA SER A 148 17.65 -94.59 48.35
C SER A 148 16.68 -95.61 48.94
#